data_AF-A0A9P7DLA7-F1
#
_entry.id   AF-A0A9P7DLA7-F1
#
_cell.length_a   1.000
_cell.length_b   1.000
_cell.length_c   1.000
_cell.angle_alpha   90.00
_cell.angle_beta   90.00
_cell.angle_gamma   90.00
#
_symmetry.space_group_name_H-M   'P 1'
#
loop_
_entity.id
_entity.type
_entity.pdbx_description
1 polymer ?
#
loop_
_entity_poly.entity_id
_entity_poly.type
_entity_poly.pdbx_seq_one_letter_code
_entity_poly.pdbx_strand_id
1 'polypeptide(L)'
;RLVGYDELRGTGIRVPSDGLAVAAPTLDVATTRTAVRDRAALGLETVICMCSSREKGFHFQSEGLSKLGLCLQEEVTLPAANNPRAVYLEIETLEIKHLLTPVGRAAVEMVWLGCLAITSFGPY
;
A
#
# COMPACT_ATOMS: atom_id res chain seq x y z
N ARG A 1 -16.07 -6.18 -15.09
CA ARG A 1 -15.80 -7.31 -16.02
C ARG A 1 -15.11 -8.37 -15.19
N LEU A 2 -15.79 -9.50 -14.93
CA LEU A 2 -15.17 -10.63 -14.22
C LEU A 2 -14.27 -11.36 -15.22
N VAL A 3 -13.04 -11.70 -14.81
CA VAL A 3 -12.12 -12.52 -15.59
C VAL A 3 -11.91 -13.81 -14.81
N GLY A 4 -12.15 -14.94 -15.46
CA GLY A 4 -12.04 -16.25 -14.83
C GLY A 4 -10.58 -16.66 -14.64
N TYR A 5 -10.30 -17.50 -13.64
CA TYR A 5 -8.95 -18.04 -13.41
C TYR A 5 -8.39 -18.77 -14.65
N ASP A 6 -9.25 -19.49 -15.37
CA ASP A 6 -8.85 -20.21 -16.59
C ASP A 6 -8.46 -19.28 -17.74
N GLU A 7 -8.98 -18.05 -17.77
CA GLU A 7 -8.62 -17.04 -18.77
C GLU A 7 -7.26 -16.40 -18.51
N LEU A 8 -6.75 -16.50 -17.26
CA LEU A 8 -5.44 -15.99 -16.86
C LEU A 8 -4.35 -17.06 -16.95
N ARG A 9 -4.72 -18.34 -17.01
CA ARG A 9 -3.78 -19.46 -17.16
C ARG A 9 -3.02 -19.36 -18.49
N GLY A 10 -1.69 -19.41 -18.42
CA GLY A 10 -0.82 -19.33 -19.60
C GLY A 10 -0.46 -17.91 -20.06
N THR A 11 -1.03 -16.87 -19.45
CA THR A 11 -0.70 -15.47 -19.78
C THR A 11 0.57 -14.95 -19.11
N GLY A 12 1.11 -15.69 -18.12
CA GLY A 12 2.21 -15.25 -17.28
C GLY A 12 1.80 -14.19 -16.23
N ILE A 13 0.53 -13.80 -16.17
CA ILE A 13 0.00 -12.87 -15.18
C ILE A 13 -0.04 -13.56 -13.81
N ARG A 14 0.61 -12.96 -12.81
CA ARG A 14 0.53 -13.41 -11.42
C ARG A 14 -0.88 -13.15 -10.89
N VAL A 15 -1.60 -14.22 -10.56
CA VAL A 15 -2.93 -14.14 -9.95
C VAL A 15 -2.77 -13.84 -8.45
N PRO A 16 -3.47 -12.84 -7.90
CA PRO A 16 -3.43 -12.56 -6.47
C PRO A 16 -3.93 -13.77 -5.65
N SER A 17 -3.39 -13.96 -4.45
CA SER A 17 -3.82 -15.03 -3.52
C SER A 17 -5.26 -14.87 -3.06
N ASP A 18 -5.76 -13.63 -3.03
CA ASP A 18 -7.15 -13.29 -2.74
C ASP A 18 -7.84 -12.81 -4.01
N GLY A 19 -9.00 -13.36 -4.34
CA GLY A 19 -9.71 -13.07 -5.59
C GLY A 19 -10.00 -11.57 -5.77
N LEU A 20 -9.40 -10.94 -6.78
CA LEU A 20 -9.65 -9.55 -7.14
C LEU A 20 -10.80 -9.47 -8.15
N ALA A 21 -12.03 -9.40 -7.66
CA ALA A 21 -13.21 -9.19 -8.52
C ALA A 21 -13.54 -7.68 -8.60
N VAL A 22 -13.29 -7.07 -9.76
CA VAL A 22 -13.78 -5.71 -10.04
C VAL A 22 -15.24 -5.80 -10.49
N ALA A 23 -16.14 -5.89 -9.52
CA ALA A 23 -17.58 -5.75 -9.71
C ALA A 23 -17.95 -4.27 -9.80
N ALA A 24 -17.59 -3.61 -10.90
CA ALA A 24 -18.14 -2.30 -11.23
C ALA A 24 -19.33 -2.50 -12.18
N PRO A 25 -20.52 -1.92 -11.90
CA PRO A 25 -21.45 -1.59 -12.95
C PRO A 25 -20.70 -0.69 -13.94
N THR A 26 -20.90 -0.88 -15.23
CA THR A 26 -20.21 -0.16 -16.32
C THR A 26 -20.49 1.36 -16.36
N LEU A 27 -21.01 1.94 -15.27
CA LEU A 27 -21.51 3.30 -15.19
C LEU A 27 -21.05 4.04 -13.91
N ASP A 28 -19.79 3.91 -13.52
CA ASP A 28 -19.16 4.92 -12.63
C ASP A 28 -17.61 4.93 -12.72
N VAL A 29 -17.06 4.32 -13.77
CA VAL A 29 -15.62 4.45 -14.07
C VAL A 29 -15.28 5.89 -14.50
N ALA A 30 -16.28 6.65 -14.97
CA ALA A 30 -16.13 8.06 -15.29
C ALA A 30 -15.86 8.90 -14.03
N THR A 31 -16.60 8.70 -12.94
CA THR A 31 -16.47 9.45 -11.68
C THR A 31 -15.20 9.07 -10.90
N THR A 32 -14.75 7.81 -10.97
CA THR A 32 -13.45 7.44 -10.39
C THR A 32 -12.27 7.96 -11.23
N ARG A 33 -12.39 7.94 -12.57
CA ARG A 33 -11.39 8.57 -13.45
C ARG A 33 -11.31 10.08 -13.25
N THR A 34 -12.43 10.77 -13.02
CA THR A 34 -12.43 12.20 -12.74
C THR A 34 -11.76 12.49 -11.41
N ALA A 35 -11.96 11.70 -10.35
CA ALA A 35 -11.24 11.91 -9.09
C ALA A 35 -9.70 11.77 -9.22
N VAL A 36 -9.22 10.81 -10.02
CA VAL A 36 -7.77 10.63 -10.28
C VAL A 36 -7.24 11.74 -11.20
N ARG A 37 -7.99 12.14 -12.23
CA ARG A 37 -7.61 13.27 -13.11
C ARG A 37 -7.68 14.63 -12.42
N ASP A 38 -8.66 14.86 -11.56
CA ASP A 38 -8.82 16.10 -10.81
C ASP A 38 -7.73 16.23 -9.74
N ARG A 39 -7.31 15.14 -9.10
CA ARG A 39 -6.13 15.16 -8.20
C ARG A 39 -4.84 15.49 -8.94
N ALA A 40 -4.67 14.97 -10.16
CA ALA A 40 -3.54 15.32 -11.03
C ALA A 40 -3.63 16.79 -11.54
N ALA A 41 -4.84 17.29 -11.81
CA ALA A 41 -5.08 18.69 -12.21
C ALA A 41 -4.94 19.68 -11.04
N LEU A 42 -5.16 19.23 -9.80
CA LEU A 42 -4.96 19.99 -8.55
C LEU A 42 -3.50 19.95 -8.06
N GLY A 43 -2.59 19.28 -8.76
CA GLY A 43 -1.17 19.22 -8.39
C GLY A 43 -0.90 18.52 -7.06
N LEU A 44 -1.82 17.66 -6.59
CA LEU A 44 -1.65 16.92 -5.33
C LEU A 44 -0.76 15.70 -5.56
N GLU A 45 0.54 15.96 -5.76
CA GLU A 45 1.57 14.92 -5.79
C GLU A 45 1.54 14.17 -4.46
N THR A 46 1.27 12.86 -4.51
CA THR A 46 1.28 12.01 -3.32
C THR A 46 2.55 11.18 -3.33
N VAL A 47 3.42 11.44 -2.35
CA VAL A 47 4.68 10.70 -2.18
C VAL A 47 4.40 9.42 -1.39
N ILE A 48 4.71 8.26 -1.97
CA ILE A 48 4.58 6.95 -1.31
C ILE A 48 5.90 6.38 -0.80
N CYS A 49 7.02 6.86 -1.32
CA CYS A 49 8.35 6.40 -0.96
C CYS A 49 9.36 7.53 -1.09
N MET A 50 10.31 7.59 -0.17
CA MET A 50 11.40 8.56 -0.17
C MET A 50 12.74 7.87 0.02
N CYS A 51 13.74 8.33 -0.74
CA CYS A 51 15.13 7.94 -0.60
C CYS A 51 15.95 9.22 -0.38
N SER A 52 16.53 9.38 0.81
CA SER A 52 17.30 10.59 1.16
C SER A 52 18.73 10.55 0.63
N SER A 53 19.31 9.36 0.54
CA SER A 53 20.59 9.11 -0.13
C SER A 53 20.69 7.62 -0.45
N ARG A 54 21.59 7.26 -1.38
CA ARG A 54 21.88 5.86 -1.72
C ARG A 54 22.20 5.01 -0.48
N GLU A 55 22.95 5.58 0.45
CA GLU A 55 23.48 4.92 1.64
C GLU A 55 22.43 4.73 2.74
N LYS A 56 21.45 5.65 2.80
CA LYS A 56 20.38 5.64 3.81
C LYS A 56 19.21 4.77 3.40
N GLY A 57 19.24 4.20 2.19
CA GLY A 57 18.16 3.41 1.64
C GLY A 57 16.90 4.23 1.38
N PHE A 58 15.75 3.59 1.55
CA PHE A 58 14.45 4.18 1.27
C PHE A 58 13.42 3.73 2.29
N HIS A 59 12.38 4.53 2.48
CA HIS A 59 11.26 4.21 3.35
C HIS A 59 9.94 4.55 2.66
N PHE A 60 8.91 3.78 3.01
CA PHE A 60 7.55 4.02 2.52
C PHE A 60 6.81 4.97 3.46
N GLN A 61 6.01 5.86 2.89
CA GLN A 61 5.15 6.78 3.62
C GLN A 61 3.75 6.17 3.72
N SER A 62 3.34 5.77 4.92
CA SER A 62 2.02 5.17 5.16
C SER A 62 0.89 6.11 4.79
N GLU A 63 1.05 7.42 5.02
CA GLU A 63 0.08 8.44 4.63
C GLU A 63 -0.16 8.44 3.11
N GLY A 64 0.91 8.37 2.31
CA GLY A 64 0.80 8.31 0.85
C GLY A 64 0.13 7.02 0.38
N LEU A 65 0.49 5.90 0.98
CA LEU A 65 -0.12 4.60 0.71
C LEU A 65 -1.62 4.60 1.05
N SER A 66 -2.02 5.17 2.20
CA SER A 66 -3.43 5.31 2.61
C SER A 66 -4.20 6.21 1.64
N LYS A 67 -3.65 7.37 1.27
CA LYS A 67 -4.29 8.34 0.35
C LYS A 67 -4.58 7.76 -1.05
N LEU A 68 -3.78 6.78 -1.47
CA LEU A 68 -3.93 6.07 -2.72
C LEU A 68 -4.74 4.75 -2.60
N GLY A 69 -5.21 4.40 -1.41
CA GLY A 69 -5.93 3.13 -1.19
C GLY A 69 -5.05 1.88 -1.28
N LEU A 70 -3.73 2.04 -1.10
CA LEU A 70 -2.75 0.94 -1.11
C LEU A 70 -2.61 0.29 0.27
N CYS A 71 -3.03 0.95 1.34
CA CYS A 71 -3.14 0.32 2.65
C CYS A 71 -4.48 0.64 3.34
N LEU A 72 -4.85 -0.27 4.24
CA LEU A 72 -5.96 -0.15 5.16
C LEU A 72 -5.40 0.18 6.55
N GLN A 73 -6.16 0.95 7.30
CA GLN A 73 -5.85 1.28 8.68
C GLN A 73 -6.71 0.40 9.58
N GLU A 74 -6.06 -0.43 10.39
CA GLU A 74 -6.72 -1.26 11.41
C GLU A 74 -6.29 -0.77 12.79
N GLU A 75 -7.27 -0.44 13.63
CA GLU A 75 -7.02 -0.13 15.04
C GLU A 75 -6.91 -1.45 15.80
N VAL A 76 -5.73 -1.70 16.36
CA VAL A 76 -5.47 -2.90 17.16
C VAL A 76 -5.40 -2.48 18.62
N THR A 77 -6.31 -3.03 19.42
CA THR A 77 -6.25 -2.91 20.87
C THR A 77 -5.17 -3.86 21.39
N LEU A 78 -4.07 -3.33 21.91
CA LEU A 78 -3.05 -4.17 22.51
C LEU A 78 -3.45 -4.53 23.95
N PRO A 79 -3.33 -5.81 24.36
CA PRO A 79 -3.44 -6.16 25.77
C PRO A 79 -2.30 -5.49 26.53
N ALA A 80 -2.62 -4.91 27.69
CA ALA A 80 -1.71 -4.11 28.54
C ALA A 80 -0.38 -4.79 28.91
N ALA A 81 -0.27 -6.11 28.72
CA ALA A 81 0.91 -6.92 29.01
C ALA A 81 2.14 -6.60 28.15
N ASN A 82 1.97 -6.04 26.94
CA ASN A 82 3.09 -5.79 26.02
C ASN A 82 3.75 -4.41 26.18
N ASN A 83 3.28 -3.58 27.11
CA ASN A 83 3.88 -2.27 27.35
C ASN A 83 4.21 -2.10 28.85
N PRO A 84 5.49 -2.11 29.26
CA PRO A 84 5.88 -2.01 30.67
C PRO A 84 5.48 -0.68 31.33
N ARG A 85 5.05 0.33 30.55
CA ARG A 85 4.47 1.58 31.06
C ARG A 85 2.94 1.56 31.23
N ALA A 86 2.22 0.67 30.54
CA ALA A 86 0.75 0.63 30.58
C ALA A 86 0.21 -0.12 31.80
N VAL A 87 1.03 -0.98 32.42
CA VAL A 87 0.68 -1.75 33.64
C VAL A 87 0.29 -0.85 34.82
N TYR A 88 0.74 0.41 34.84
CA TYR A 88 0.46 1.35 35.93
C TYR A 88 -0.81 2.20 35.73
N LEU A 89 -1.45 2.19 34.56
CA LEU A 89 -2.54 3.14 34.26
C LEU A 89 -3.83 2.55 33.66
N GLU A 90 -3.93 1.24 33.37
CA GLU A 90 -5.12 0.64 32.69
C GLU A 90 -5.53 1.40 31.41
N ILE A 91 -4.60 2.08 30.75
CA ILE A 91 -4.88 2.78 29.50
C ILE A 91 -4.73 1.77 28.37
N GLU A 92 -5.85 1.43 27.73
CA GLU A 92 -5.84 0.71 26.45
C GLU A 92 -4.99 1.50 25.45
N THR A 93 -3.84 0.94 25.06
CA THR A 93 -3.01 1.53 24.02
C THR A 93 -3.56 1.11 22.66
N LEU A 94 -4.24 2.03 21.97
CA LEU A 94 -4.63 1.89 20.57
C LEU A 94 -3.37 1.99 19.70
N GLU A 95 -3.03 0.91 19.00
CA GLU A 95 -1.98 0.91 17.98
C GLU A 95 -2.62 0.91 16.58
N ILE A 96 -2.17 1.83 15.73
CA ILE A 96 -2.63 1.91 14.34
C ILE A 96 -1.75 1.01 13.48
N LYS A 97 -2.33 -0.07 12.97
CA LYS A 97 -1.65 -0.99 12.05
C LYS A 97 -2.03 -0.67 10.61
N HIS A 98 -1.03 -0.49 9.76
CA HIS A 98 -1.23 -0.34 8.32
C HIS A 98 -1.10 -1.68 7.62
N LEU A 99 -2.18 -2.18 7.02
CA LEU A 99 -2.22 -3.43 6.26
C LEU A 99 -2.26 -3.12 4.77
N LEU A 100 -1.31 -3.65 4.00
CA LEU A 100 -1.30 -3.47 2.55
C LEU A 100 -2.46 -4.25 1.90
N THR A 101 -3.17 -3.59 0.98
CA THR A 101 -4.13 -4.28 0.11
C THR A 101 -3.37 -5.19 -0.87
N PRO A 102 -4.02 -6.14 -1.56
CA PRO A 102 -3.34 -6.94 -2.60
C PRO A 102 -2.68 -6.08 -3.68
N VAL A 103 -3.33 -4.99 -4.09
CA VAL A 103 -2.78 -3.99 -5.02
C VAL A 103 -1.63 -3.22 -4.37
N GLY A 104 -1.79 -2.80 -3.11
CA GLY A 104 -0.75 -2.12 -2.35
C GLY A 104 0.52 -2.95 -2.18
N ARG A 105 0.38 -4.25 -1.94
CA ARG A 105 1.51 -5.18 -1.85
C ARG A 105 2.28 -5.22 -3.18
N ALA A 106 1.58 -5.42 -4.29
CA ALA A 106 2.22 -5.43 -5.60
C ALA A 106 2.91 -4.09 -5.92
N ALA A 107 2.27 -2.96 -5.60
CA ALA A 107 2.85 -1.64 -5.80
C ALA A 107 4.12 -1.42 -4.95
N VAL A 108 4.05 -1.76 -3.65
CA VAL A 108 5.19 -1.66 -2.73
C VAL A 108 6.34 -2.56 -3.17
N GLU A 109 6.07 -3.79 -3.61
CA GLU A 109 7.10 -4.70 -4.13
C GLU A 109 7.77 -4.15 -5.39
N MET A 110 7.00 -3.58 -6.33
CA MET A 110 7.57 -2.95 -7.53
C MET A 110 8.45 -1.75 -7.18
N VAL A 111 7.99 -0.88 -6.28
CA VAL A 111 8.78 0.27 -5.81
C VAL A 111 10.04 -0.20 -5.09
N TRP A 112 9.92 -1.21 -4.23
CA TRP A 112 11.04 -1.78 -3.49
C TRP A 112 12.13 -2.33 -4.43
N LEU A 113 11.74 -3.11 -5.45
CA LEU A 113 12.67 -3.60 -6.47
C LEU A 113 13.32 -2.47 -7.27
N GLY A 114 12.56 -1.44 -7.64
CA GLY A 114 13.07 -0.26 -8.32
C GLY A 114 14.09 0.50 -7.46
N CYS A 115 13.77 0.72 -6.19
CA CYS A 115 14.67 1.36 -5.24
C CYS A 115 15.95 0.53 -5.06
N LEU A 116 15.86 -0.79 -4.89
CA LEU A 116 17.05 -1.66 -4.78
C LEU A 116 17.95 -1.60 -6.03
N ALA A 117 17.36 -1.50 -7.22
CA ALA A 117 18.13 -1.35 -8.45
C ALA A 117 18.93 -0.04 -8.48
N ILE A 118 18.34 1.05 -7.96
CA ILE A 118 18.96 2.39 -7.96
C ILE A 118 19.94 2.56 -6.80
N THR A 119 19.63 1.99 -5.64
CA THR A 119 20.48 2.11 -4.45
C THR A 119 21.59 1.05 -4.41
N SER A 120 21.73 0.25 -5.47
CA SER A 120 22.52 -0.99 -5.61
C SER A 120 23.68 -1.22 -4.65
N PHE A 121 23.79 -2.47 -4.19
CA PHE A 121 24.83 -3.01 -3.33
C PHE A 121 26.21 -2.96 -4.01
N GLY A 122 27.07 -2.01 -3.65
CA GLY A 122 28.46 -1.97 -4.14
C GLY A 122 29.36 -1.20 -3.18
N PRO A 123 30.57 -1.70 -2.87
CA PRO A 123 31.50 -1.00 -1.99
C PRO A 123 32.03 0.25 -2.67
N TYR A 124 32.29 1.27 -1.86
CA TYR A 124 33.02 2.48 -2.22
C TYR A 124 34.42 2.15 -2.74
#